data_AF-A0A958QM52-F1
#
_entry.id   AF-A0A958QM52-F1
#
_cell.length_a   1.000
_cell.length_b   1.000
_cell.length_c   1.000
_cell.angle_alpha   90.00
_cell.angle_beta   90.00
_cell.angle_gamma   90.00
#
_symmetry.space_group_name_H-M   'P 1'
#
loop_
_entity.id
_entity.type
_entity.pdbx_description
1 polymer ?
#
loop_
_entity_poly.entity_id
_entity_poly.type
_entity_poly.pdbx_seq_one_letter_code
_entity_poly.pdbx_strand_id
1 'polypeptide(L)'
;MSTSNWLPLNEYSAKYKISLSTLRRRIRSNEVPNRFEGGKYWLQDCPITKHARIKEDAVPPVTIESETSGEVLGEIKRAYVAVLHEKEEQIMQLKEEIVDLKTLVKILEGENERLKQRSSDPIIVDNWGSC
;
A
#
# COMPACT_ATOMS: atom_id res chain seq x y z
N MET A 1 7.17 -28.03 -22.99
CA MET A 1 7.63 -27.75 -21.61
C MET A 1 6.56 -26.92 -20.93
N SER A 2 5.79 -27.53 -20.02
CA SER A 2 4.50 -27.03 -19.54
C SER A 2 4.67 -25.87 -18.55
N THR A 3 4.39 -24.64 -18.98
CA THR A 3 4.37 -23.44 -18.13
C THR A 3 3.21 -23.54 -17.14
N SER A 4 3.48 -24.05 -15.94
CA SER A 4 2.49 -24.06 -14.87
C SER A 4 2.12 -22.62 -14.56
N ASN A 5 0.87 -22.26 -14.87
CA ASN A 5 0.29 -20.93 -14.72
C ASN A 5 0.12 -20.52 -13.24
N TRP A 6 0.87 -21.12 -12.31
CA TRP A 6 0.76 -20.98 -10.86
C TRP A 6 2.14 -20.75 -10.26
N LEU A 7 2.31 -19.62 -9.58
CA LEU A 7 3.54 -19.16 -8.98
C LEU A 7 3.42 -19.11 -7.45
N PRO A 8 4.44 -19.53 -6.70
CA PRO A 8 4.49 -19.31 -5.26
C PRO A 8 4.65 -17.81 -4.94
N LEU A 9 4.26 -17.39 -3.73
CA LEU A 9 4.20 -15.97 -3.35
C LEU A 9 5.52 -15.22 -3.54
N ASN A 10 6.65 -15.88 -3.28
CA ASN A 10 7.99 -15.31 -3.45
C ASN A 10 8.27 -15.00 -4.93
N GLU A 11 7.98 -15.93 -5.83
CA GLU A 11 8.19 -15.76 -7.27
C GLU A 11 7.20 -14.75 -7.85
N TYR A 12 5.94 -14.80 -7.42
CA TYR A 12 4.92 -13.84 -7.81
C TYR A 12 5.29 -12.41 -7.36
N SER A 13 5.77 -12.27 -6.12
CA SER A 13 6.26 -11.01 -5.56
C SER A 13 7.43 -10.45 -6.38
N ALA A 14 8.38 -11.30 -6.76
CA ALA A 14 9.54 -10.91 -7.55
C ALA A 14 9.16 -10.50 -8.98
N LYS A 15 8.26 -11.28 -9.62
CA LYS A 15 7.82 -11.08 -10.99
C LYS A 15 6.98 -9.82 -11.16
N TYR A 16 6.01 -9.59 -10.27
CA TYR A 16 5.06 -8.48 -10.37
C TYR A 16 5.38 -7.28 -9.48
N LYS A 17 6.50 -7.32 -8.74
CA LYS A 17 6.93 -6.27 -7.80
C LYS A 17 5.82 -5.90 -6.81
N ILE A 18 5.17 -6.92 -6.24
CA ILE A 18 4.10 -6.79 -5.24
C ILE A 18 4.58 -7.39 -3.93
N SER A 19 4.49 -6.63 -2.83
CA SER A 19 4.92 -7.14 -1.52
C SER A 19 4.10 -8.35 -1.06
N LEU A 20 4.75 -9.27 -0.32
CA LEU A 20 4.10 -10.43 0.29
C LEU A 20 2.90 -10.04 1.16
N SER A 21 2.97 -8.90 1.86
CA SER A 21 1.86 -8.36 2.66
C SER A 21 0.64 -8.03 1.79
N THR A 22 0.87 -7.45 0.60
CA THR A 22 -0.18 -7.17 -0.37
C THR A 22 -0.80 -8.46 -0.92
N LEU A 23 0.02 -9.45 -1.24
CA LEU A 23 -0.47 -10.75 -1.70
C LEU A 23 -1.29 -11.46 -0.61
N ARG A 24 -0.80 -11.49 0.64
CA ARG A 24 -1.51 -12.07 1.79
C ARG A 24 -2.84 -11.37 2.07
N ARG A 25 -2.90 -10.04 1.97
CA ARG A 25 -4.15 -9.27 2.12
C ARG A 25 -5.17 -9.67 1.06
N ARG A 26 -4.74 -9.80 -0.19
CA ARG A 26 -5.63 -10.15 -1.32
C ARG A 26 -6.13 -11.58 -1.30
N ILE A 27 -5.31 -12.51 -0.80
CA ILE A 27 -5.76 -13.89 -0.53
C ILE A 27 -6.90 -13.88 0.50
N ARG A 28 -6.82 -13.05 1.55
CA ARG A 28 -7.92 -12.91 2.53
C ARG A 28 -9.17 -12.24 1.95
N SER A 29 -9.00 -11.22 1.10
CA SER A 29 -10.11 -10.52 0.44
C SER A 29 -10.72 -11.28 -0.75
N ASN A 30 -10.20 -12.48 -1.07
CA ASN A 30 -10.59 -13.29 -2.23
C ASN A 30 -10.49 -12.55 -3.59
N GLU A 31 -9.60 -11.56 -3.69
CA GLU A 31 -9.40 -10.73 -4.90
C GLU A 31 -8.56 -11.44 -5.97
N VAL A 32 -7.95 -12.58 -5.64
CA VAL A 32 -7.01 -13.28 -6.52
C VAL A 32 -7.25 -14.79 -6.45
N PRO A 33 -7.29 -15.49 -7.60
CA PRO A 33 -7.32 -16.94 -7.65
C PRO A 33 -6.11 -17.51 -6.91
N ASN A 34 -6.36 -18.18 -5.79
CA ASN A 34 -5.34 -18.77 -4.95
C ASN A 34 -5.67 -20.24 -4.67
N ARG A 35 -4.62 -21.03 -4.52
CA ARG A 35 -4.71 -22.42 -4.03
C ARG A 35 -3.68 -22.62 -2.93
N PHE A 36 -4.05 -23.33 -1.88
CA PHE A 36 -3.17 -23.69 -0.79
C PHE A 36 -2.85 -25.17 -0.88
N GLU A 37 -1.58 -25.50 -1.06
CA GLU A 37 -1.13 -26.89 -1.28
C GLU A 37 0.17 -27.12 -0.50
N GLY A 38 0.18 -28.14 0.36
CA GLY A 38 1.37 -28.56 1.11
C GLY A 38 1.99 -27.47 2.01
N GLY A 39 1.19 -26.56 2.57
CA GLY A 39 1.69 -25.47 3.42
C GLY A 39 2.12 -24.21 2.66
N LYS A 40 1.98 -24.19 1.33
CA LYS A 40 2.37 -23.07 0.48
C LYS A 40 1.18 -22.56 -0.32
N TYR A 41 1.08 -21.23 -0.42
CA TYR A 41 0.11 -20.57 -1.28
C TYR A 41 0.68 -20.41 -2.69
N TRP A 42 -0.16 -20.71 -3.67
CA TRP A 42 0.12 -20.54 -5.09
C TRP A 42 -0.89 -19.56 -5.69
N LEU A 43 -0.39 -18.63 -6.50
CA LEU A 43 -1.19 -17.64 -7.22
C LEU A 43 -1.12 -17.90 -8.71
N GLN A 44 -2.21 -17.68 -9.43
CA GLN A 44 -2.19 -17.77 -10.88
C GLN A 44 -1.32 -16.66 -11.48
N ASP A 45 -0.54 -16.96 -12.53
CA ASP A 45 0.39 -16.07 -13.23
C ASP A 45 -0.34 -15.06 -14.14
N CYS A 46 -1.29 -14.34 -13.54
CA CYS A 46 -1.96 -13.21 -14.15
C CYS A 46 -1.48 -11.94 -13.44
N PRO A 47 -1.08 -10.88 -14.18
CA PRO A 47 -0.76 -9.60 -13.57
C PRO A 47 -1.98 -9.09 -12.81
N ILE A 48 -1.87 -8.95 -11.49
CA ILE A 48 -2.86 -8.20 -10.70
C ILE A 48 -2.68 -6.74 -11.10
N THR A 49 -3.43 -6.31 -12.11
CA THR A 49 -3.54 -4.92 -12.52
C THR A 49 -4.06 -4.13 -11.33
N LYS A 50 -3.18 -3.33 -10.71
CA LYS A 50 -3.51 -2.54 -9.50
C LYS A 50 -4.69 -1.58 -9.72
N HIS A 51 -4.98 -1.29 -10.99
CA HIS A 51 -6.27 -0.86 -11.49
C HIS A 51 -6.40 -1.58 -12.82
N ALA A 52 -7.47 -2.35 -13.06
CA ALA A 52 -7.85 -2.65 -14.43
C ALA A 52 -8.12 -1.30 -15.09
N ARG A 53 -7.10 -0.68 -15.69
CA ARG A 53 -7.30 0.28 -16.75
C ARG A 53 -8.25 -0.41 -17.69
N ILE A 54 -9.49 0.08 -17.77
CA ILE A 54 -10.30 -0.15 -18.96
C ILE A 54 -9.37 0.25 -20.09
N LYS A 55 -8.99 -0.73 -20.92
CA LYS A 55 -8.26 -0.47 -22.14
C LYS A 55 -9.13 0.46 -22.97
N GLU A 56 -8.79 1.75 -23.00
CA GLU A 56 -8.91 2.52 -24.23
C GLU A 56 -8.00 1.81 -25.22
N ASP A 57 -8.57 0.93 -26.04
CA ASP A 57 -8.12 0.60 -27.40
C ASP A 57 -9.08 -0.45 -27.97
N ALA A 58 -9.88 0.00 -28.94
CA ALA A 58 -10.86 -0.74 -29.77
C ALA A 58 -12.17 -1.21 -29.08
N VAL A 59 -13.13 -0.28 -28.93
CA VAL A 59 -14.55 -0.61 -28.76
C VAL A 59 -15.19 -0.72 -30.14
N PRO A 60 -15.61 -1.92 -30.63
CA PRO A 60 -16.66 -1.99 -31.64
C PRO A 60 -17.97 -1.46 -31.01
N PRO A 61 -18.82 -0.73 -31.76
CA PRO A 61 -19.98 -0.08 -31.19
C PRO A 61 -20.97 -1.15 -30.73
N VAL A 62 -21.11 -1.34 -29.42
CA VAL A 62 -22.18 -2.14 -28.84
C VAL A 62 -23.30 -1.19 -28.46
N THR A 63 -24.25 -1.04 -29.37
CA THR A 63 -25.59 -0.52 -29.13
C THR A 63 -26.34 -1.53 -28.25
N ILE A 64 -26.55 -1.20 -26.98
CA ILE A 64 -27.60 -1.82 -26.16
C ILE A 64 -28.57 -0.72 -25.78
N GLU A 65 -29.67 -0.69 -26.52
CA GLU A 65 -30.82 0.15 -26.28
C GLU A 65 -31.62 -0.41 -25.09
N SER A 66 -31.54 0.26 -23.95
CA SER A 66 -32.56 0.20 -22.90
C SER A 66 -32.44 1.48 -22.08
N GLU A 67 -33.41 2.37 -22.20
CA GLU A 67 -33.40 3.73 -21.63
C GLU A 67 -33.15 3.74 -20.11
N THR A 68 -33.51 2.67 -19.40
CA THR A 68 -33.27 2.50 -17.96
C THR A 68 -31.84 2.11 -17.61
N SER A 69 -31.11 1.47 -18.53
CA SER A 69 -29.73 1.01 -18.29
C SER A 69 -28.70 2.13 -18.42
N GLY A 70 -28.98 3.15 -19.25
CA GLY A 70 -28.09 4.31 -19.43
C GLY A 70 -28.02 5.20 -18.18
N GLU A 71 -29.15 5.40 -17.51
CA GLU A 71 -29.24 6.22 -16.30
C GLU A 71 -28.51 5.57 -15.12
N VAL A 72 -28.77 4.27 -14.88
CA VAL A 72 -28.09 3.47 -13.86
C VAL A 72 -26.58 3.43 -14.11
N LEU A 73 -26.15 3.25 -15.36
CA LEU A 73 -24.73 3.30 -15.71
C LEU A 73 -24.12 4.69 -15.46
N GLY A 74 -24.88 5.75 -15.71
CA GLY A 74 -24.48 7.13 -15.41
C GLY A 74 -24.30 7.38 -13.91
N GLU A 75 -25.21 6.89 -13.08
CA GLU A 75 -25.12 6.97 -11.62
C GLU A 75 -23.92 6.21 -11.08
N ILE A 76 -23.70 4.97 -11.56
CA ILE A 76 -22.54 4.16 -11.17
C ILE A 76 -21.23 4.88 -11.53
N LYS A 77 -21.15 5.48 -12.72
CA LYS A 77 -19.98 6.26 -13.14
C LYS A 77 -19.74 7.47 -12.24
N ARG A 78 -20.80 8.23 -11.89
CA ARG A 78 -20.70 9.38 -10.99
C ARG A 78 -20.25 8.96 -9.59
N ALA A 79 -20.84 7.90 -9.04
CA ALA A 79 -20.48 7.36 -7.73
C ALA A 79 -19.02 6.87 -7.72
N TYR A 80 -18.57 6.21 -8.78
CA TYR A 80 -17.17 5.75 -8.90
C TYR A 80 -16.18 6.92 -8.90
N VAL A 81 -16.45 7.98 -9.66
CA VAL A 81 -15.58 9.17 -9.70
C VAL A 81 -15.56 9.87 -8.34
N ALA A 82 -16.71 9.97 -7.65
CA ALA A 82 -16.78 10.56 -6.33
C ALA A 82 -15.94 9.78 -5.31
N VAL A 83 -16.06 8.45 -5.28
CA VAL A 83 -15.25 7.58 -4.41
C VAL A 83 -13.77 7.71 -4.75
N LEU A 84 -13.42 7.78 -6.04
CA LEU A 84 -12.03 7.94 -6.45
C LEU A 84 -11.44 9.27 -5.92
N HIS A 85 -12.17 10.37 -6.06
CA HIS A 85 -11.77 11.69 -5.56
C HIS A 85 -11.59 11.68 -4.03
N GLU A 86 -12.53 11.09 -3.29
CA GLU A 86 -12.42 10.94 -1.83
C GLU A 86 -11.15 10.16 -1.44
N LYS A 87 -10.79 9.11 -2.20
CA LYS A 87 -9.56 8.35 -1.95
C LYS A 87 -8.30 9.14 -2.29
N GLU A 88 -8.33 9.98 -3.32
CA GLU A 88 -7.22 10.88 -3.65
C GLU A 88 -7.01 11.92 -2.54
N GLU A 89 -8.08 12.51 -2.00
CA GLU A 89 -8.02 13.41 -0.84
C GLU A 89 -7.48 12.70 0.40
N GLN A 90 -7.94 11.49 0.69
CA GLN A 90 -7.44 10.69 1.82
C GLN A 90 -5.95 10.40 1.69
N ILE A 91 -5.46 10.11 0.48
CA ILE A 91 -4.02 9.93 0.22
C ILE A 91 -3.26 11.23 0.46
N MET A 92 -3.82 12.38 0.07
CA MET A 92 -3.20 13.68 0.28
C MET A 92 -3.03 13.99 1.78
N GLN A 93 -4.10 13.82 2.57
CA GLN A 93 -4.08 14.02 4.02
C GLN A 93 -3.06 13.11 4.72
N LEU A 94 -3.05 11.82 4.39
CA LEU A 94 -2.10 10.87 4.98
C LEU A 94 -0.64 11.21 4.64
N LYS A 95 -0.39 11.75 3.44
CA LYS A 95 0.95 12.20 3.06
C LYS A 95 1.40 13.40 3.89
N GLU A 96 0.51 14.35 4.16
CA GLU A 96 0.78 15.50 5.02
C GLU A 96 1.08 15.05 6.45
N GLU A 97 0.24 14.17 7.02
CA GLU A 97 0.45 13.62 8.36
C GLU A 97 1.80 12.89 8.48
N ILE A 98 2.20 12.13 7.44
CA ILE A 98 3.53 11.49 7.41
C ILE A 98 4.65 12.53 7.44
N VAL A 99 4.51 13.66 6.76
CA VAL A 99 5.51 14.74 6.77
C VAL A 99 5.61 15.37 8.15
N ASP A 100 4.48 15.65 8.78
CA ASP A 100 4.43 16.24 10.13
C ASP A 100 5.04 15.30 11.18
N LEU A 101 4.65 14.02 11.15
CA LEU A 101 5.20 12.99 12.04
C LEU A 101 6.71 12.82 11.85
N LYS A 102 7.21 12.83 10.61
CA LYS A 102 8.65 12.79 10.34
C LYS A 102 9.38 14.02 10.89
N THR A 103 8.75 15.18 10.80
CA THR A 103 9.31 16.42 11.35
C THR A 103 9.40 16.35 12.86
N LEU A 104 8.34 15.86 13.52
CA LEU A 104 8.33 15.64 14.96
C LEU A 104 9.41 14.65 15.40
N VAL A 105 9.52 13.50 14.73
CA VAL A 105 10.57 12.51 15.01
C VAL A 105 11.95 13.15 14.92
N LYS A 106 12.23 13.92 13.86
CA LYS A 106 13.52 14.58 13.69
C LYS A 106 13.84 15.55 14.82
N ILE A 107 12.85 16.31 15.30
CA ILE A 107 13.03 17.24 16.44
C ILE A 107 13.34 16.44 17.71
N LEU A 108 12.53 15.43 18.01
CA LEU A 108 12.68 14.61 19.22
C LEU A 108 14.00 13.83 19.23
N GLU A 109 14.42 13.27 18.09
CA GLU A 109 15.72 12.62 17.95
C GLU A 109 16.87 13.61 18.23
N GLY A 110 16.78 14.83 17.73
CA GLY A 110 17.75 15.88 18.00
C GLY A 110 17.81 16.29 19.47
N GLU A 111 16.67 16.42 20.14
CA GLU A 111 16.62 16.71 21.58
C GLU A 111 17.19 15.56 22.41
N ASN A 112 16.86 14.32 22.05
CA ASN A 112 17.34 13.13 22.74
C ASN A 112 18.87 13.00 22.61
N GLU A 113 19.43 13.32 21.45
CA GLU A 113 20.88 13.36 21.24
C GLU A 113 21.56 14.41 22.13
N ARG A 114 20.98 15.62 22.22
CA ARG A 114 21.49 16.68 23.13
C ARG A 114 21.44 16.26 24.60
N LEU A 115 20.37 15.58 25.02
CA LEU A 115 20.22 15.09 26.39
C LEU A 115 21.25 13.98 26.69
N LYS A 116 21.46 13.06 25.74
CA LYS A 116 22.49 12.02 25.87
C LYS A 116 23.88 12.62 26.03
N GLN A 117 24.24 13.62 25.23
CA GLN A 117 25.51 14.33 25.35
C GLN A 117 25.67 14.96 26.74
N ARG A 118 24.65 15.68 27.22
CA ARG A 118 24.67 16.30 28.55
C ARG A 118 24.68 15.30 29.71
N SER A 119 24.10 14.12 29.53
CA SER A 119 24.16 13.03 30.52
C SER A 119 25.48 12.26 30.50
N SER A 120 26.26 12.39 29.42
CA SER A 120 27.56 11.72 29.25
C SER A 120 28.73 12.59 29.73
N ASP A 121 28.48 13.86 30.08
CA ASP A 121 29.46 14.70 30.74
C ASP A 121 29.76 14.13 32.13
N PRO A 122 31.02 13.77 32.44
CA PRO A 122 31.37 13.27 33.76
C PRO A 122 31.09 14.35 34.78
N ILE A 123 30.25 14.04 35.78
CA ILE A 123 30.16 14.85 37.00
C ILE A 123 31.56 14.84 37.62
N ILE A 124 32.32 15.92 37.46
CA ILE A 124 33.51 16.16 38.27
C ILE A 124 32.99 16.41 39.68
N VAL A 125 32.93 15.34 40.47
CA VAL A 125 32.73 15.44 41.91
C VAL A 125 34.04 15.97 42.46
N ASP A 126 34.16 17.30 42.53
CA ASP A 126 35.26 17.92 43.25
C ASP A 126 35.20 17.40 44.70
N ASN A 127 36.28 16.75 45.11
CA ASN A 127 36.47 16.16 46.41
C ASN A 127 36.65 17.27 47.46
N TRP A 128 35.56 17.82 47.99
CA TRP A 128 35.58 18.76 49.13
C TRP A 128 35.72 18.01 50.45
N GLY A 129 36.85 17.34 50.66
CA GLY A 129 37.07 16.53 51.85
C GLY A 129 38.54 16.26 52.15
N SER A 130 39.31 17.31 52.42
CA SER A 130 40.55 17.21 53.20
C SER A 130 40.90 18.58 53.78
N CYS A 131 40.51 18.78 55.04
CA CYS A 131 41.20 19.50 56.14
C CYS A 131 40.23 19.65 57.31
#